data_AF-A0A7C1TWE8-F1
#
_entry.id   AF-A0A7C1TWE8-F1
#
_cell.length_a   1.000
_cell.length_b   1.000
_cell.length_c   1.000
_cell.angle_alpha   90.00
_cell.angle_beta   90.00
_cell.angle_gamma   90.00
#
_symmetry.space_group_name_H-M   'P 1'
#
loop_
_entity.id
_entity.type
_entity.pdbx_description
1 polymer ?
#
loop_
_entity_poly.entity_id
_entity_poly.type
_entity_poly.pdbx_seq_one_letter_code
_entity_poly.pdbx_strand_id
1 'polypeptide(L)'
;KEINLDVILDVPVEVSMEIGSTKMNIRNLLHLNQGSVVELDRLAGEPLNVKVNGTLIAHGEVVVVNEKFGIRLTDIISPAERVKKLS
;
A
#
# COMPACT_ATOMS: atom_id res chain seq x y z
N LYS A 1 31.66 -2.68 -8.41
CA LYS A 1 31.09 -1.44 -8.97
C LYS A 1 30.36 -0.78 -7.81
N GLU A 2 30.94 0.25 -7.20
CA GLU A 2 30.25 1.00 -6.13
C GLU A 2 29.01 1.63 -6.75
N ILE A 3 27.84 1.26 -6.23
CA ILE A 3 26.59 1.89 -6.63
C ILE A 3 26.56 3.20 -5.85
N ASN A 4 26.56 4.33 -6.56
CA ASN A 4 26.46 5.63 -5.92
C ASN A 4 25.10 5.72 -5.23
N LEU A 5 25.11 5.67 -3.90
CA LEU A 5 23.90 5.63 -3.08
C LEU A 5 23.07 6.90 -3.28
N ASP A 6 23.70 8.05 -3.56
CA ASP A 6 23.03 9.32 -3.80
C ASP A 6 22.09 9.22 -5.02
N VAL A 7 22.47 8.49 -6.06
CA VAL A 7 21.64 8.30 -7.26
C VAL A 7 20.43 7.41 -6.98
N ILE A 8 20.55 6.44 -6.07
CA ILE A 8 19.42 5.56 -5.69
C ILE A 8 18.40 6.34 -4.84
N LEU A 9 18.86 7.25 -3.99
CA LEU A 9 17.99 8.01 -3.09
C LEU A 9 17.02 8.95 -3.83
N ASP A 10 17.39 9.39 -5.04
CA ASP A 10 16.57 10.26 -5.88
C ASP A 10 15.56 9.52 -6.76
N VAL A 11 15.53 8.18 -6.74
CA VAL A 11 14.60 7.39 -7.54
C VAL A 11 13.18 7.56 -6.99
N PRO A 12 12.22 8.09 -7.77
CA PRO A 12 10.85 8.24 -7.32
C PRO A 12 10.20 6.87 -7.14
N VAL A 13 9.39 6.73 -6.08
CA VAL A 13 8.62 5.51 -5.80
C VAL A 13 7.15 5.85 -5.59
N GLU A 14 6.26 4.92 -5.96
CA GLU A 14 4.84 5.05 -5.69
C GLU A 14 4.54 4.51 -4.29
N VAL A 15 3.96 5.35 -3.45
CA VAL A 15 3.45 4.97 -2.13
C VAL A 15 1.93 4.92 -2.19
N SER A 16 1.35 3.78 -1.83
CA SER A 16 -0.10 3.57 -1.82
C SER A 16 -0.56 2.99 -0.48
N MET A 17 -1.82 3.25 -0.14
CA MET A 17 -2.48 2.63 1.01
C MET A 17 -3.71 1.88 0.53
N GLU A 18 -3.85 0.64 0.96
CA GLU A 18 -4.95 -0.24 0.56
C GLU A 18 -5.92 -0.45 1.71
N ILE A 19 -7.20 -0.25 1.44
CA ILE A 19 -8.29 -0.60 2.36
C ILE A 19 -8.36 -2.12 2.53
N GLY A 20 -8.16 -2.89 1.47
CA GLY A 20 -8.18 -4.34 1.49
C GLY A 20 -8.09 -4.91 0.07
N SER A 21 -8.00 -6.23 -0.03
CA SER A 21 -7.94 -6.91 -1.32
C SER A 21 -8.89 -8.11 -1.33
N THR A 22 -9.21 -8.64 -2.50
CA THR A 22 -9.91 -9.92 -2.58
C THR A 22 -9.51 -10.65 -3.84
N LYS A 23 -9.59 -11.98 -3.80
CA LYS A 23 -9.39 -12.82 -4.98
C LYS A 23 -10.74 -13.26 -5.49
N MET A 24 -10.98 -13.02 -6.77
CA MET A 24 -12.16 -13.52 -7.46
C MET A 24 -11.77 -14.16 -8.79
N ASN A 25 -12.56 -15.13 -9.22
CA ASN A 25 -12.38 -15.70 -10.55
C ASN A 25 -12.85 -14.70 -11.63
N ILE A 26 -12.35 -14.88 -12.86
CA ILE A 26 -12.67 -14.00 -14.00
C ILE A 26 -14.18 -13.95 -14.26
N ARG A 27 -14.89 -15.07 -14.06
CA ARG A 27 -16.35 -15.13 -14.23
C ARG A 27 -17.03 -14.13 -13.30
N ASN A 28 -16.73 -14.12 -12.01
CA ASN A 28 -17.34 -13.21 -11.03
C ASN A 28 -16.98 -11.75 -11.34
N LEU A 29 -15.73 -11.49 -11.75
CA LEU A 29 -15.28 -10.16 -12.16
C LEU A 29 -16.12 -9.60 -13.32
N LEU A 30 -16.38 -10.41 -14.35
CA LEU A 30 -17.16 -10.00 -15.53
C LEU A 30 -18.67 -9.82 -15.24
N HIS A 31 -19.17 -10.29 -14.10
CA HIS A 31 -20.55 -10.08 -13.67
C HIS A 31 -20.74 -8.85 -12.77
N LEU A 32 -19.66 -8.14 -12.41
CA LEU A 32 -19.77 -6.90 -11.65
C LEU A 32 -20.47 -5.83 -12.49
N ASN A 33 -21.39 -5.11 -11.86
CA ASN A 33 -22.17 -4.04 -12.46
C ASN A 33 -22.24 -2.86 -11.50
N GLN A 34 -22.80 -1.73 -11.97
CA GLN A 34 -23.06 -0.59 -11.09
C GLN A 34 -23.92 -1.03 -9.90
N GLY A 35 -23.44 -0.73 -8.68
CA GLY A 35 -24.10 -1.12 -7.43
C GLY A 35 -23.68 -2.48 -6.87
N SER A 36 -22.83 -3.25 -7.55
CA SER A 36 -22.24 -4.46 -6.96
C SER A 36 -21.40 -4.11 -5.73
N VAL A 37 -21.54 -4.89 -4.67
CA VAL A 37 -20.72 -4.81 -3.46
C VAL A 37 -19.71 -5.95 -3.48
N VAL A 38 -18.43 -5.62 -3.30
CA VAL A 38 -17.33 -6.59 -3.26
C VAL A 38 -16.78 -6.63 -1.83
N GLU A 39 -16.87 -7.80 -1.22
CA GLU A 39 -16.28 -8.05 0.10
C GLU A 39 -14.75 -8.18 -0.01
N LEU A 40 -14.04 -7.53 0.91
CA LEU A 40 -12.58 -7.55 1.00
C LEU A 40 -12.11 -8.48 2.13
N ASP A 41 -10.85 -8.88 2.06
CA ASP A 41 -10.19 -9.81 3.00
C ASP A 41 -9.89 -9.23 4.39
N ARG A 42 -10.38 -8.02 4.69
CA ARG A 42 -10.00 -7.25 5.86
C ARG A 42 -11.18 -6.91 6.75
N LEU A 43 -10.98 -7.03 8.07
CA LEU A 43 -11.94 -6.61 9.07
C LEU A 43 -11.91 -5.09 9.28
N ALA A 44 -13.09 -4.51 9.52
CA ALA A 44 -13.19 -3.09 9.85
C ALA A 44 -12.44 -2.77 11.16
N GLY A 45 -11.68 -1.67 11.16
CA GLY A 45 -10.90 -1.21 12.31
C GLY A 45 -9.44 -1.71 12.35
N GLU A 46 -9.05 -2.61 11.45
CA GLU A 46 -7.64 -3.02 11.34
C GLU A 46 -6.77 -1.95 10.64
N PRO A 47 -5.52 -1.71 11.08
CA PRO A 47 -4.61 -0.75 10.47
C PRO A 47 -4.32 -1.08 9.00
N LEU A 48 -4.51 -0.11 8.10
CA LEU A 48 -4.38 -0.26 6.64
C LEU A 48 -2.96 -0.59 6.19
N ASN A 49 -2.85 -1.37 5.11
CA ASN A 49 -1.55 -1.69 4.51
C ASN A 49 -1.01 -0.47 3.76
N VAL A 50 0.24 -0.12 4.03
CA VAL A 50 0.98 0.89 3.25
C VAL A 50 2.03 0.16 2.42
N LYS A 51 1.96 0.36 1.11
CA LYS A 51 2.81 -0.31 0.13
C LYS A 51 3.67 0.68 -0.63
N VAL A 52 4.85 0.24 -1.02
CA VAL A 52 5.72 0.93 -1.98
C VAL A 52 5.89 0.02 -3.18
N ASN A 53 5.49 0.49 -4.38
CA ASN A 53 5.50 -0.32 -5.61
C ASN A 53 4.86 -1.72 -5.44
N GLY A 54 3.77 -1.81 -4.67
CA GLY A 54 3.06 -3.06 -4.36
C GLY A 54 3.63 -3.89 -3.19
N THR A 55 4.80 -3.52 -2.66
CA THR A 55 5.44 -4.23 -1.54
C THR A 55 5.04 -3.65 -0.19
N LEU A 56 4.58 -4.48 0.74
CA LEU A 56 4.20 -4.07 2.10
C LEU A 56 5.42 -3.61 2.91
N ILE A 57 5.38 -2.35 3.35
CA ILE A 57 6.45 -1.73 4.14
C ILE A 57 5.98 -1.20 5.49
N ALA A 58 4.69 -0.93 5.65
CA ALA A 58 4.15 -0.35 6.87
C ALA A 58 2.65 -0.65 7.04
N HIS A 59 2.16 -0.36 8.24
CA HIS A 59 0.75 -0.23 8.54
C HIS A 59 0.43 1.21 8.96
N GLY A 60 -0.80 1.65 8.74
CA GLY A 60 -1.20 3.00 9.07
C GLY A 60 -2.70 3.24 9.09
N GLU A 61 -3.05 4.49 9.34
CA GLU A 61 -4.43 4.95 9.42
C GLU A 61 -4.64 6.13 8.46
N VAL A 62 -5.86 6.23 7.92
CA VAL A 62 -6.29 7.40 7.16
C VAL A 62 -6.41 8.58 8.11
N VAL A 63 -5.73 9.67 7.79
CA VAL A 63 -5.91 10.96 8.46
C VAL A 63 -6.33 12.01 7.44
N VAL A 64 -6.89 13.12 7.91
CA VAL A 64 -7.17 14.28 7.07
C VAL A 64 -6.23 15.41 7.47
N VAL A 65 -5.48 15.94 6.50
CA VAL A 65 -4.55 17.05 6.69
C VAL A 65 -4.80 18.05 5.57
N ASN A 66 -5.11 19.31 5.94
CA ASN A 66 -5.44 20.37 4.99
C ASN A 66 -6.52 19.96 3.97
N GLU A 67 -7.61 19.37 4.47
CA GLU A 67 -8.74 18.86 3.67
C GLU A 67 -8.38 17.76 2.65
N LYS A 68 -7.16 17.20 2.74
CA LYS A 68 -6.70 16.09 1.92
C LYS A 68 -6.51 14.84 2.76
N PHE A 69 -6.66 13.68 2.14
CA PHE A 69 -6.28 12.42 2.77
C PHE A 69 -4.77 12.36 2.97
N GLY A 70 -4.37 11.83 4.12
CA GLY A 70 -3.00 11.50 4.47
C GLY A 70 -2.92 10.12 5.13
N ILE A 71 -1.69 9.66 5.32
CA ILE A 71 -1.40 8.37 5.95
C ILE A 71 -0.61 8.66 7.23
N ARG A 72 -1.14 8.26 8.38
CA ARG A 72 -0.37 8.20 9.62
C ARG A 72 0.13 6.78 9.81
N LEU A 73 1.44 6.59 9.76
CA LEU A 73 2.06 5.28 9.99
C LEU A 73 1.91 4.89 11.46
N THR A 74 1.42 3.68 11.71
CA THR A 74 1.32 3.09 13.06
C THR A 74 2.48 2.14 13.34
N ASP A 75 2.95 1.43 12.31
CA ASP A 75 4.11 0.54 12.36
C ASP A 75 4.83 0.55 11.00
N ILE A 76 6.16 0.46 10.99
CA ILE A 76 6.96 0.50 9.76
C ILE A 76 8.25 -0.32 9.91
N ILE A 77 8.57 -1.12 8.89
CA ILE A 77 9.81 -1.91 8.85
C ILE A 77 11.05 -1.01 8.81
N SER A 78 12.20 -1.54 9.23
CA SER A 78 13.44 -0.77 9.30
C SER A 78 13.90 -0.23 7.93
N PRO A 79 14.69 0.86 7.87
CA PRO A 79 15.25 1.35 6.61
C PRO A 79 16.01 0.29 5.80
N ALA A 80 16.80 -0.55 6.48
CA ALA A 80 17.56 -1.63 5.83
C ALA A 80 16.63 -2.69 5.21
N GLU A 81 15.54 -3.04 5.88
CA GLU A 81 14.54 -3.97 5.32
C GLU A 81 13.78 -3.36 4.15
N ARG A 82 13.52 -2.05 4.16
CA ARG A 82 12.90 -1.38 3.00
C ARG A 82 13.77 -1.50 1.76
N VAL A 83 15.07 -1.21 1.87
CA VAL A 83 16.00 -1.37 0.75
C VAL A 83 16.00 -2.83 0.26
N LYS A 84 16.09 -3.80 1.17
CA LYS A 84 16.07 -5.23 0.82
C LYS A 84 14.78 -5.69 0.15
N LYS A 85 13.63 -5.11 0.52
CA LYS A 85 12.32 -5.44 -0.05
C LYS A 85 12.05 -4.77 -1.40
N LEU A 86 12.79 -3.70 -1.72
CA LEU A 86 12.63 -2.91 -2.94
C LEU A 86 13.74 -3.14 -3.98
N SER A 87 14.82 -3.82 -3.60
CA SER A 87 15.93 -4.23 -4.46
C SER A 87 15.62 -5.46 -5.30
#